data_AF-X1QZH2-F1
#
_entry.id   AF-X1QZH2-F1
#
_cell.length_a   1.000
_cell.length_b   1.000
_cell.length_c   1.000
_cell.angle_alpha   90.00
_cell.angle_beta   90.00
_cell.angle_gamma   90.00
#
_symmetry.space_group_name_H-M   'P 1'
#
loop_
_entity.id
_entity.type
_entity.pdbx_description
1 polymer ?
#
loop_
_entity_poly.entity_id
_entity_poly.type
_entity_poly.pdbx_seq_one_letter_code
_entity_poly.pdbx_strand_id
1 'polypeptide(L)'
;IGYEIKSGAPSNFSVICAHKLIPAALELLISQSQLRIDGFISPGHVSTIIGLKPFKIFSDAYKVPNVIAGFEPNDVLLGILMLLQQIKNKKFETLNEYARVVKPEGNKITQDVISEVFESVSSPWRGIGRILDGGLAIRDKYEEFDADKKFDIKIEKSQDIPPGCSCHLIMVGKLSPNECELFGKMCTPLNPIGPCMVSQEGTCAIFYNYHR
;
A
#
# COMPACT_ATOMS: atom_id res chain seq x y z
N ILE A 1 6.55 -11.97 11.62
CA ILE A 1 5.35 -11.79 12.47
C ILE A 1 4.39 -12.95 12.32
N GLY A 2 3.66 -13.09 11.20
CA GLY A 2 2.70 -14.19 11.04
C GLY A 2 3.31 -15.58 11.30
N TYR A 3 4.49 -15.85 10.73
CA TYR A 3 5.19 -17.11 10.99
C TYR A 3 5.52 -17.34 12.47
N GLU A 4 5.99 -16.31 13.18
CA GLU A 4 6.31 -16.40 14.62
C GLU A 4 5.07 -16.71 15.45
N ILE A 5 3.97 -16.00 15.21
CA ILE A 5 2.69 -16.23 15.87
C ILE A 5 2.22 -17.67 15.64
N LYS A 6 2.25 -18.12 14.38
CA LYS A 6 1.87 -19.49 14.00
C LYS A 6 2.75 -20.55 14.69
N SER A 7 4.03 -20.24 14.91
CA SER A 7 5.01 -21.19 15.44
C SER A 7 5.07 -21.23 16.97
N GLY A 8 4.18 -20.51 17.66
CA GLY A 8 4.13 -20.46 19.12
C GLY A 8 5.17 -19.52 19.70
N ALA A 9 5.07 -18.23 19.36
CA ALA A 9 5.95 -17.20 19.92
C ALA A 9 5.88 -17.16 21.47
N PRO A 10 6.96 -16.72 22.15
CA PRO A 10 6.97 -16.58 23.60
C PRO A 10 5.86 -15.67 24.14
N SER A 11 5.39 -15.90 25.37
CA SER A 11 4.26 -15.16 25.97
C SER A 11 4.52 -13.66 26.20
N ASN A 12 5.78 -13.23 26.17
CA ASN A 12 6.18 -11.82 26.23
C ASN A 12 6.27 -11.16 24.83
N PHE A 13 5.93 -11.88 23.77
CA PHE A 13 5.79 -11.33 22.43
C PHE A 13 4.38 -10.78 22.22
N SER A 14 4.25 -9.58 21.65
CA SER A 14 2.97 -8.96 21.32
C SER A 14 3.13 -7.99 20.16
N VAL A 15 2.07 -7.80 19.37
CA VAL A 15 2.09 -7.04 18.13
C VAL A 15 0.92 -6.06 18.11
N ILE A 16 1.21 -4.80 17.82
CA ILE A 16 0.18 -3.84 17.39
C ILE A 16 -0.02 -4.05 15.89
N CYS A 17 -1.15 -4.65 15.51
CA CYS A 17 -1.39 -5.05 14.13
C CYS A 17 -1.87 -3.86 13.28
N ALA A 18 -0.94 -3.19 12.61
CA ALA A 18 -1.21 -2.08 11.69
C ALA A 18 -1.07 -2.48 10.20
N HIS A 19 -1.09 -3.78 9.89
CA HIS A 19 -0.90 -4.29 8.53
C HIS A 19 -2.02 -3.84 7.58
N LYS A 20 -1.62 -3.48 6.35
CA LYS A 20 -2.47 -2.87 5.32
C LYS A 20 -2.52 -3.72 4.05
N LEU A 21 -3.66 -3.69 3.35
CA LEU A 21 -3.86 -4.43 2.11
C LEU A 21 -3.93 -3.47 0.91
N ILE A 22 -2.98 -3.61 -0.01
CA ILE A 22 -2.82 -2.70 -1.17
C ILE A 22 -3.98 -2.77 -2.17
N PRO A 23 -4.48 -3.95 -2.60
CA PRO A 23 -5.51 -4.00 -3.63
C PRO A 23 -6.77 -3.20 -3.27
N ALA A 24 -7.23 -3.28 -2.02
CA ALA A 24 -8.37 -2.50 -1.53
C ALA A 24 -8.12 -0.98 -1.57
N ALA A 25 -6.90 -0.54 -1.28
CA ALA A 25 -6.53 0.86 -1.38
C ALA A 25 -6.52 1.33 -2.85
N LEU A 26 -6.00 0.53 -3.78
CA LEU A 26 -6.02 0.85 -5.21
C LEU A 26 -7.45 0.91 -5.76
N GLU A 27 -8.31 -0.02 -5.34
CA GLU A 27 -9.73 -0.02 -5.72
C GLU A 27 -10.46 1.24 -5.23
N LEU A 28 -10.19 1.69 -4.00
CA LEU A 28 -10.70 2.96 -3.50
C LEU A 28 -10.27 4.12 -4.42
N LEU A 29 -9.02 4.17 -4.87
CA LEU A 29 -8.55 5.25 -5.76
C LEU A 29 -9.29 5.26 -7.10
N ILE A 30 -9.53 4.09 -7.70
CA ILE A 30 -10.31 4.01 -8.96
C ILE A 30 -11.74 4.49 -8.75
N SER A 31 -12.35 4.18 -7.60
CA SER A 31 -13.72 4.63 -7.31
C SER A 31 -13.84 6.17 -7.19
N GLN A 32 -12.73 6.88 -7.04
CA GLN A 32 -12.71 8.35 -7.01
C GLN A 32 -12.61 8.92 -8.42
N SER A 33 -13.74 9.38 -8.95
CA SER A 33 -13.86 9.95 -10.31
C SER A 33 -12.88 11.09 -10.65
N GLN A 34 -12.34 11.77 -9.63
CA GLN A 34 -11.40 12.87 -9.82
C GLN A 34 -9.96 12.43 -10.18
N LEU A 35 -9.57 11.18 -9.93
CA LEU A 35 -8.17 10.75 -10.02
C LEU A 35 -7.71 10.35 -11.43
N ARG A 36 -8.61 10.27 -12.42
CA ARG A 36 -8.32 9.97 -13.85
C ARG A 36 -7.15 8.98 -14.05
N ILE A 37 -7.30 7.78 -13.50
CA ILE A 37 -6.27 6.74 -13.59
C ILE A 37 -6.56 5.85 -14.81
N ASP A 38 -5.70 5.93 -15.82
CA ASP A 38 -5.80 5.14 -17.05
C ASP A 38 -5.02 3.81 -16.99
N GLY A 39 -4.29 3.55 -15.91
CA GLY A 39 -3.51 2.33 -15.74
C GLY A 39 -2.74 2.30 -14.42
N PHE A 40 -2.36 1.10 -13.97
CA PHE A 40 -1.56 0.90 -12.76
C PHE A 40 -0.23 0.23 -13.05
N ILE A 41 0.82 0.75 -12.40
CA ILE A 41 2.02 -0.01 -12.10
C ILE A 41 1.83 -0.61 -10.71
N SER A 42 1.51 -1.90 -10.65
CA SER A 42 1.29 -2.61 -9.38
C SER A 42 2.61 -2.98 -8.71
N PRO A 43 2.67 -2.95 -7.36
CA PRO A 43 3.92 -3.10 -6.62
C PRO A 43 4.48 -4.53 -6.67
N GLY A 44 5.67 -4.68 -7.26
CA GLY A 44 6.34 -5.96 -7.46
C GLY A 44 6.48 -6.82 -6.20
N HIS A 45 6.99 -6.27 -5.09
CA HIS A 45 7.20 -7.03 -3.85
C HIS A 45 5.91 -7.53 -3.21
N VAL A 46 4.83 -6.74 -3.25
CA VAL A 46 3.53 -7.17 -2.76
C VAL A 46 3.00 -8.29 -3.65
N SER A 47 3.12 -8.15 -4.97
CA SER A 47 2.75 -9.19 -5.93
C SER A 47 3.58 -10.46 -5.81
N THR A 48 4.84 -10.41 -5.33
CA THR A 48 5.61 -11.61 -5.00
C THR A 48 4.89 -12.47 -3.95
N ILE A 49 4.17 -11.83 -3.02
CA ILE A 49 3.41 -12.52 -1.99
C ILE A 49 2.04 -12.94 -2.51
N ILE A 50 1.25 -12.02 -3.06
CA ILE A 50 -0.18 -12.25 -3.35
C ILE A 50 -0.48 -12.66 -4.80
N GLY A 51 0.54 -12.67 -5.66
CA GLY A 51 0.42 -13.02 -7.07
C GLY A 51 -0.33 -11.97 -7.90
N LEU A 52 -0.86 -12.41 -9.03
CA LEU A 52 -1.53 -11.56 -10.02
C LEU A 52 -3.03 -11.44 -9.73
N LYS A 53 -3.62 -12.50 -9.17
CA LYS A 53 -5.08 -12.66 -9.03
C LYS A 53 -5.76 -11.48 -8.34
N PRO A 54 -5.26 -10.93 -7.22
CA PRO A 54 -5.93 -9.81 -6.54
C PRO A 54 -6.02 -8.53 -7.38
N PHE A 55 -5.11 -8.35 -8.34
CA PHE A 55 -5.09 -7.18 -9.21
C PHE A 55 -5.97 -7.33 -10.46
N LYS A 56 -6.47 -8.54 -10.76
CA LYS A 56 -7.30 -8.78 -11.96
C LYS A 56 -8.63 -8.05 -11.92
N ILE A 57 -9.12 -7.65 -10.75
CA ILE A 57 -10.35 -6.86 -10.65
C ILE A 57 -10.25 -5.56 -11.47
N PHE A 58 -9.06 -4.95 -11.56
CA PHE A 58 -8.82 -3.73 -12.31
C PHE A 58 -9.00 -3.94 -13.81
N SER A 59 -8.41 -5.01 -14.35
CA SER A 59 -8.57 -5.37 -15.77
C SER A 59 -10.00 -5.85 -16.08
N ASP A 60 -10.54 -6.71 -15.23
CA ASP A 60 -11.73 -7.50 -15.55
C ASP A 60 -13.01 -6.69 -15.34
N ALA A 61 -13.11 -6.00 -14.19
CA ALA A 61 -14.28 -5.22 -13.79
C ALA A 61 -14.16 -3.74 -14.19
N TYR A 62 -13.04 -3.10 -13.87
CA TYR A 62 -12.88 -1.64 -14.05
C TYR A 62 -12.39 -1.23 -15.45
N LYS A 63 -11.94 -2.19 -16.28
CA LYS A 63 -11.31 -1.92 -17.58
C LYS A 63 -10.15 -0.92 -17.46
N VAL A 64 -9.31 -1.13 -16.45
CA VAL A 64 -8.07 -0.40 -16.25
C VAL A 64 -6.91 -1.39 -16.42
N PRO A 65 -6.00 -1.17 -17.40
CA PRO A 65 -4.84 -2.04 -17.59
C PRO A 65 -3.92 -1.95 -16.38
N ASN A 66 -3.30 -3.07 -16.04
CA ASN A 66 -2.41 -3.15 -14.89
C ASN A 66 -1.15 -3.92 -15.25
N VAL A 67 0.01 -3.41 -14.84
CA VAL A 67 1.29 -4.09 -15.04
C VAL A 67 2.00 -4.20 -13.70
N ILE A 68 2.30 -5.42 -13.29
CA ILE A 68 3.18 -5.68 -12.15
C ILE A 68 4.61 -5.55 -12.65
N ALA A 69 5.35 -4.58 -12.11
CA ALA A 69 6.72 -4.28 -12.52
C ALA A 69 7.71 -4.45 -11.35
N GLY A 70 8.98 -4.64 -11.71
CA GLY A 70 10.10 -4.58 -10.77
C GLY A 70 10.45 -3.13 -10.36
N PHE A 71 11.65 -2.96 -9.81
CA PHE A 71 12.10 -1.70 -9.22
C PHE A 71 13.33 -1.11 -9.93
N GLU A 72 13.90 -1.82 -10.90
CA GLU A 72 14.95 -1.25 -11.73
C GLU A 72 14.35 -0.19 -12.66
N PRO A 73 15.10 0.86 -13.04
CA PRO A 73 14.60 1.88 -13.96
C PRO A 73 14.01 1.29 -15.25
N ASN A 74 14.61 0.22 -15.77
CA ASN A 74 14.14 -0.47 -16.96
C ASN A 74 12.83 -1.24 -16.74
N ASP A 75 12.60 -1.79 -15.55
CA ASP A 75 11.33 -2.45 -15.22
C ASP A 75 10.19 -1.43 -15.24
N VAL A 76 10.42 -0.25 -14.66
CA VAL A 76 9.45 0.85 -14.64
C VAL A 76 9.17 1.35 -16.05
N LEU A 77 10.21 1.59 -16.86
CA LEU A 77 10.06 2.02 -18.25
C LEU A 77 9.30 1.00 -19.09
N LEU A 78 9.60 -0.30 -18.92
CA LEU A 78 8.90 -1.38 -19.61
C LEU A 78 7.44 -1.48 -19.16
N GLY A 79 7.18 -1.34 -17.86
CA GLY A 79 5.83 -1.27 -17.30
C GLY A 79 5.00 -0.13 -17.91
N ILE A 80 5.58 1.06 -18.02
CA ILE A 80 4.96 2.22 -18.69
C ILE A 80 4.69 1.90 -20.17
N LEU A 81 5.66 1.36 -20.90
CA LEU A 81 5.49 1.00 -22.31
C LEU A 81 4.34 0.00 -22.50
N MET A 82 4.27 -1.03 -21.67
CA MET A 82 3.21 -2.05 -21.70
C MET A 82 1.85 -1.43 -21.42
N LEU A 83 1.72 -0.54 -20.43
CA LEU A 83 0.48 0.20 -20.17
C LEU A 83 0.05 1.05 -21.37
N LEU A 84 0.97 1.83 -21.95
CA LEU A 84 0.67 2.68 -23.10
C LEU A 84 0.23 1.86 -24.33
N GLN A 85 0.84 0.70 -24.56
CA GLN A 85 0.43 -0.22 -25.62
C GLN A 85 -0.97 -0.78 -25.39
N GLN A 86 -1.31 -1.14 -24.14
CA GLN A 86 -2.65 -1.59 -23.79
C GLN A 86 -3.69 -0.50 -24.02
N ILE A 87 -3.45 0.72 -23.55
CA ILE A 87 -4.32 1.88 -23.74
C ILE A 87 -4.54 2.16 -25.23
N LYS A 88 -3.45 2.23 -26.02
CA LYS A 88 -3.51 2.46 -27.48
C LYS A 88 -4.36 1.41 -28.19
N ASN A 89 -4.27 0.15 -27.76
CA ASN A 89 -4.96 -0.98 -28.38
C ASN A 89 -6.31 -1.31 -27.73
N LYS A 90 -6.78 -0.49 -26.77
CA LYS A 90 -8.01 -0.73 -25.97
C LYS A 90 -8.04 -2.13 -25.33
N LYS A 91 -6.89 -2.57 -24.81
CA LYS A 91 -6.75 -3.81 -24.03
C LYS A 91 -6.67 -3.47 -22.54
N PHE A 92 -7.18 -4.38 -21.72
CA PHE A 92 -7.27 -4.23 -20.28
C PHE A 92 -6.87 -5.56 -19.64
N GLU A 93 -5.59 -5.83 -19.59
CA GLU A 93 -5.01 -7.06 -19.06
C GLU A 93 -4.16 -6.75 -17.83
N THR A 94 -4.11 -7.70 -16.90
CA THR A 94 -3.13 -7.70 -15.81
C THR A 94 -1.89 -8.45 -16.27
N LEU A 95 -0.84 -7.71 -16.61
CA LEU A 95 0.43 -8.27 -17.10
C LEU A 95 1.48 -8.33 -16.00
N ASN A 96 2.41 -9.27 -16.14
CA ASN A 96 3.52 -9.48 -15.21
C ASN A 96 4.83 -9.24 -15.94
N GLU A 97 5.34 -8.01 -15.84
CA GLU A 97 6.68 -7.65 -16.30
C GLU A 97 7.72 -8.29 -15.37
N TYR A 98 7.44 -8.31 -14.06
CA TYR A 98 8.35 -8.82 -13.04
C TYR A 98 8.37 -10.36 -12.89
N ALA A 99 8.21 -11.09 -13.99
CA ALA A 99 8.05 -12.56 -14.01
C ALA A 99 9.26 -13.33 -13.46
N ARG A 100 10.43 -12.69 -13.39
CA ARG A 100 11.64 -13.26 -12.77
C ARG A 100 11.53 -13.44 -11.26
N VAL A 101 10.60 -12.72 -10.60
CA VAL A 101 10.35 -12.81 -9.15
C VAL A 101 8.90 -13.19 -8.84
N VAL A 102 7.94 -12.62 -9.57
CA VAL A 102 6.51 -12.78 -9.28
C VAL A 102 5.94 -13.99 -10.00
N LYS A 103 5.47 -14.98 -9.23
CA LYS A 103 4.68 -16.11 -9.75
C LYS A 103 3.20 -15.70 -9.90
N PRO A 104 2.47 -16.21 -10.91
CA PRO A 104 1.04 -15.97 -11.09
C PRO A 104 0.20 -16.16 -9.81
N GLU A 105 0.49 -17.23 -9.07
CA GLU A 105 -0.14 -17.61 -7.82
C GLU A 105 0.44 -16.94 -6.58
N GLY A 106 1.55 -16.20 -6.70
CA GLY A 106 2.30 -15.64 -5.58
C GLY A 106 3.01 -16.69 -4.72
N ASN A 107 3.25 -16.35 -3.46
CA ASN A 107 3.85 -17.24 -2.48
C ASN A 107 2.77 -17.92 -1.63
N LYS A 108 2.35 -19.13 -2.03
CA LYS A 108 1.30 -19.89 -1.34
C LYS A 108 1.63 -20.14 0.14
N ILE A 109 2.86 -20.50 0.47
CA ILE A 109 3.28 -20.76 1.86
C ILE A 109 3.04 -19.52 2.73
N THR A 110 3.38 -18.33 2.21
CA THR A 110 3.18 -17.08 2.94
C THR A 110 1.70 -16.70 3.01
N GLN A 111 0.95 -16.89 1.93
CA GLN A 111 -0.50 -16.67 1.92
C GLN A 111 -1.22 -17.56 2.93
N ASP A 112 -0.81 -18.83 3.06
CA ASP A 112 -1.38 -19.76 4.03
C ASP A 112 -1.13 -19.26 5.46
N VAL A 113 0.10 -18.84 5.77
CA VAL A 113 0.45 -18.24 7.08
C VAL A 113 -0.37 -16.98 7.34
N ILE A 114 -0.52 -16.09 6.36
CA ILE A 114 -1.30 -14.86 6.50
C ILE A 114 -2.76 -15.20 6.77
N SER A 115 -3.36 -16.09 5.98
CA SER A 115 -4.78 -16.45 6.11
C SER A 115 -5.09 -17.18 7.41
N GLU A 116 -4.12 -17.93 7.93
CA GLU A 116 -4.21 -18.66 9.18
C GLU A 116 -4.13 -17.72 10.38
N VAL A 117 -3.24 -16.74 10.37
CA VAL A 117 -2.96 -15.86 11.52
C VAL A 117 -3.83 -14.62 11.54
N PHE A 118 -4.12 -14.08 10.37
CA PHE A 118 -4.79 -12.81 10.22
C PHE A 118 -6.13 -12.97 9.49
N GLU A 119 -6.99 -11.98 9.70
CA GLU A 119 -8.22 -11.81 8.93
C GLU A 119 -8.33 -10.40 8.37
N SER A 120 -8.99 -10.29 7.21
CA SER A 120 -9.26 -9.01 6.57
C SER A 120 -10.25 -8.22 7.40
N VAL A 121 -9.95 -6.94 7.61
CA VAL A 121 -10.82 -6.01 8.33
C VAL A 121 -10.85 -4.66 7.64
N SER A 122 -11.95 -3.93 7.84
CA SER A 122 -11.96 -2.50 7.56
C SER A 122 -10.93 -1.82 8.44
N SER A 123 -10.00 -1.06 7.87
CA SER A 123 -8.93 -0.41 8.65
C SER A 123 -8.77 1.07 8.31
N PRO A 124 -8.36 1.92 9.27
CA PRO A 124 -8.10 3.33 9.02
C PRO A 124 -6.76 3.50 8.30
N TRP A 125 -6.77 4.29 7.23
CA TRP A 125 -5.59 4.75 6.51
C TRP A 125 -5.43 6.24 6.74
N ARG A 126 -4.33 6.62 7.38
CA ARG A 126 -4.07 8.00 7.82
C ARG A 126 -4.27 8.98 6.66
N GLY A 127 -5.18 9.92 6.82
CA GLY A 127 -5.48 10.96 5.82
C GLY A 127 -6.31 10.50 4.61
N ILE A 128 -6.60 9.21 4.47
CA ILE A 128 -7.46 8.67 3.41
C ILE A 128 -8.85 8.31 3.97
N GLY A 129 -8.90 7.77 5.19
CA GLY A 129 -10.12 7.33 5.84
C GLY A 129 -10.15 5.82 6.07
N ARG A 130 -11.32 5.26 6.37
CA ARG A 130 -11.46 3.81 6.57
C ARG A 130 -11.69 3.11 5.24
N ILE A 131 -10.89 2.08 4.97
CA ILE A 131 -10.96 1.28 3.75
C ILE A 131 -11.49 -0.11 4.12
N LEU A 132 -12.57 -0.53 3.45
CA LEU A 132 -13.12 -1.88 3.57
C LEU A 132 -12.09 -2.89 3.08
N ASP A 133 -11.86 -3.96 3.85
CA ASP A 133 -10.81 -4.94 3.57
C ASP A 133 -9.42 -4.32 3.34
N GLY A 134 -9.19 -3.14 3.94
CA GLY A 134 -7.98 -2.36 3.77
C GLY A 134 -6.87 -2.71 4.76
N GLY A 135 -7.07 -3.67 5.66
CA GLY A 135 -6.05 -4.08 6.61
C GLY A 135 -6.29 -5.47 7.17
N LEU A 136 -5.40 -5.86 8.09
CA LEU A 136 -5.44 -7.16 8.74
C LEU A 136 -5.55 -6.98 10.26
N ALA A 137 -6.34 -7.84 10.90
CA ALA A 137 -6.37 -8.04 12.34
C ALA A 137 -5.84 -9.44 12.69
N ILE A 138 -5.28 -9.61 13.89
CA ILE A 138 -4.91 -10.93 14.40
C ILE A 138 -6.20 -11.67 14.77
N ARG A 139 -6.34 -12.91 14.28
CA ARG A 139 -7.53 -13.73 14.58
C ARG A 139 -7.63 -14.04 16.06
N ASP A 140 -8.86 -14.25 16.55
CA ASP A 140 -9.14 -14.57 17.96
C ASP A 140 -8.32 -15.75 18.51
N LYS A 141 -8.07 -16.79 17.70
CA LYS A 141 -7.23 -17.92 18.12
C LYS A 141 -5.77 -17.57 18.45
N TYR A 142 -5.31 -16.36 18.13
CA TYR A 142 -3.98 -15.83 18.42
C TYR A 142 -4.04 -14.52 19.22
N GLU A 143 -5.16 -14.25 19.90
CA GLU A 143 -5.37 -12.96 20.59
C GLU A 143 -4.37 -12.68 21.71
N GLU A 144 -3.73 -13.72 22.27
CA GLU A 144 -2.65 -13.59 23.26
C GLU A 144 -1.42 -12.81 22.75
N PHE A 145 -1.28 -12.71 21.42
CA PHE A 145 -0.24 -11.92 20.74
C PHE A 145 -0.73 -10.55 20.26
N ASP A 146 -2.04 -10.28 20.33
CA ASP A 146 -2.60 -8.98 19.97
C ASP A 146 -2.40 -7.99 21.12
N ALA A 147 -1.56 -6.97 20.88
CA ALA A 147 -1.23 -6.00 21.90
C ALA A 147 -2.43 -5.11 22.29
N ASP A 148 -3.31 -4.78 21.34
CA ASP A 148 -4.47 -3.94 21.61
C ASP A 148 -5.44 -4.66 22.57
N LYS A 149 -5.65 -5.96 22.35
CA LYS A 149 -6.47 -6.81 23.25
C LYS A 149 -5.79 -7.07 24.59
N LYS A 150 -4.49 -7.41 24.59
CA LYS A 150 -3.75 -7.82 25.79
C LYS A 150 -3.57 -6.70 26.81
N PHE A 151 -3.40 -5.46 26.33
CA PHE A 151 -3.08 -4.32 27.19
C PHE A 151 -4.23 -3.33 27.35
N ASP A 152 -5.43 -3.62 26.83
CA ASP A 152 -6.60 -2.73 26.84
C ASP A 152 -6.22 -1.30 26.39
N ILE A 153 -5.52 -1.21 25.25
CA ILE A 153 -4.95 0.06 24.78
C ILE A 153 -6.08 1.03 24.40
N LYS A 154 -6.17 2.15 25.13
CA LYS A 154 -7.13 3.21 24.85
C LYS A 154 -6.43 4.37 24.16
N ILE A 155 -6.81 4.60 22.90
CA ILE A 155 -6.25 5.67 22.07
C ILE A 155 -7.23 6.84 22.08
N GLU A 156 -6.73 8.02 22.45
CA GLU A 156 -7.49 9.27 22.33
C GLU A 156 -7.65 9.69 20.87
N LYS A 157 -8.67 10.51 20.59
CA LYS A 157 -8.83 11.05 19.23
C LYS A 157 -7.61 11.89 18.88
N SER A 158 -6.96 11.54 17.77
CA SER A 158 -5.82 12.26 17.23
C SER A 158 -6.17 12.85 15.85
N GLN A 159 -5.34 13.79 15.41
CA GLN A 159 -5.43 14.36 14.07
C GLN A 159 -4.54 13.59 13.12
N ASP A 160 -5.11 13.07 12.03
CA ASP A 160 -4.35 12.36 11.00
C ASP A 160 -3.35 13.29 10.31
N ILE A 161 -3.81 14.46 9.86
CA ILE A 161 -3.03 15.38 9.05
C ILE A 161 -2.80 16.68 9.81
N PRO A 162 -1.54 17.05 10.09
CA PRO A 162 -1.23 18.31 10.75
C PRO A 162 -1.68 19.52 9.93
N PRO A 163 -1.97 20.67 10.56
CA PRO A 163 -2.38 21.89 9.86
C PRO A 163 -1.39 22.29 8.76
N GLY A 164 -1.92 22.66 7.59
CA GLY A 164 -1.14 23.04 6.41
C GLY A 164 -0.47 21.88 5.65
N CYS A 165 -0.54 20.64 6.17
CA CYS A 165 0.07 19.49 5.51
C CYS A 165 -0.83 18.90 4.41
N SER A 166 -0.30 18.76 3.19
CA SER A 166 -1.03 18.16 2.06
C SER A 166 -0.74 16.67 1.83
N CYS A 167 -0.20 15.94 2.82
CA CYS A 167 0.17 14.53 2.67
C CYS A 167 -0.99 13.66 2.16
N HIS A 168 -2.22 13.89 2.63
CA HIS A 168 -3.40 13.16 2.17
C HIS A 168 -3.66 13.32 0.66
N LEU A 169 -3.41 14.49 0.08
CA LEU A 169 -3.54 14.73 -1.35
C LEU A 169 -2.37 14.15 -2.15
N ILE A 170 -1.17 14.20 -1.59
CA ILE A 170 0.03 13.64 -2.21
C ILE A 170 -0.07 12.11 -2.28
N MET A 171 -0.51 11.46 -1.21
CA MET A 171 -0.65 9.99 -1.15
C MET A 171 -1.66 9.44 -2.16
N VAL A 172 -2.69 10.22 -2.53
CA VAL A 172 -3.67 9.82 -3.55
C VAL A 172 -3.33 10.35 -4.94
N GLY A 173 -2.17 10.99 -5.13
CA GLY A 173 -1.71 11.51 -6.42
C GLY A 173 -2.42 12.77 -6.91
N LYS A 174 -3.11 13.52 -6.04
CA LYS A 174 -3.77 14.80 -6.39
C LYS A 174 -2.81 15.99 -6.40
N LEU A 175 -1.74 15.93 -5.62
CA LEU A 175 -0.71 16.96 -5.55
C LEU A 175 0.68 16.32 -5.58
N SER A 176 1.62 17.03 -6.18
CA SER A 176 3.05 16.76 -6.10
C SER A 176 3.63 17.41 -4.83
N PRO A 177 4.75 16.90 -4.27
CA PRO A 177 5.34 17.48 -3.07
C PRO A 177 5.64 18.97 -3.15
N ASN A 178 6.11 19.48 -4.30
CA ASN A 178 6.38 20.90 -4.53
C ASN A 178 5.13 21.80 -4.58
N GLU A 179 3.94 21.21 -4.68
CA GLU A 179 2.65 21.94 -4.60
C GLU A 179 2.17 22.10 -3.14
N CYS A 180 2.82 21.42 -2.18
CA CYS A 180 2.55 21.61 -0.77
C CYS A 180 3.27 22.86 -0.24
N GLU A 181 2.52 23.79 0.37
CA GLU A 181 3.06 25.07 0.87
C GLU A 181 4.21 24.91 1.88
N LEU A 182 4.17 23.83 2.66
CA LEU A 182 5.16 23.54 3.70
C LEU A 182 6.41 22.85 3.15
N PHE A 183 6.34 22.22 1.98
CA PHE A 183 7.39 21.35 1.46
C PHE A 183 8.70 22.10 1.26
N GLY A 184 9.77 21.59 1.87
CA GLY A 184 11.10 22.13 1.73
C GLY A 184 11.35 23.47 2.44
N LYS A 185 10.33 24.06 3.03
CA LYS A 185 10.41 25.26 3.88
C LYS A 185 10.35 24.83 5.34
N MET A 186 9.14 24.81 5.89
CA MET A 186 8.85 24.36 7.25
C MET A 186 8.98 22.85 7.39
N CYS A 187 8.60 22.08 6.36
CA CYS A 187 8.64 20.63 6.34
C CYS A 187 9.88 20.13 5.60
N THR A 188 10.87 19.62 6.33
CA THR A 188 12.13 19.06 5.81
C THR A 188 12.43 17.73 6.50
N PRO A 189 13.40 16.93 6.04
CA PRO A 189 13.80 15.71 6.76
C PRO A 189 14.28 15.97 8.20
N LEU A 190 14.89 17.13 8.46
CA LEU A 190 15.33 17.54 9.80
C LEU A 190 14.19 18.11 10.66
N ASN A 191 13.15 18.65 10.04
CA ASN A 191 11.95 19.15 10.71
C ASN A 191 10.69 18.67 9.97
N PRO A 192 10.33 17.38 10.08
CA PRO A 192 9.22 16.84 9.30
C PRO A 192 7.88 17.21 9.94
N ILE A 193 7.00 17.83 9.16
CA ILE A 193 5.63 18.14 9.60
C ILE A 193 4.69 16.96 9.31
N GLY A 194 4.76 16.42 8.09
CA GLY A 194 3.86 15.36 7.63
C GLY A 194 4.53 13.98 7.57
N PRO A 195 3.75 12.89 7.63
CA PRO A 195 4.29 11.52 7.57
C PRO A 195 5.07 11.23 6.28
N CYS A 196 4.68 11.82 5.15
CA CYS A 196 5.39 11.62 3.88
C CYS A 196 6.82 12.19 3.86
N MET A 197 7.20 13.04 4.82
CA MET A 197 8.58 13.54 4.99
C MET A 197 9.40 12.70 5.99
N VAL A 198 8.73 11.96 6.87
CA VAL A 198 9.39 11.08 7.87
C VAL A 198 9.75 9.73 7.26
N SER A 199 8.83 9.15 6.48
CA SER A 199 9.00 7.81 5.92
C SER A 199 10.06 7.78 4.84
N GLN A 200 10.90 6.75 4.84
CA GLN A 200 11.86 6.49 3.76
C GLN A 200 11.17 6.20 2.41
N GLU A 201 9.97 5.60 2.46
CA GLU A 201 9.12 5.38 1.28
C GLU A 201 8.19 6.57 1.00
N GLY A 202 8.28 7.63 1.80
CA GLY A 202 7.43 8.80 1.68
C GLY A 202 7.77 9.63 0.44
N THR A 203 6.76 9.91 -0.39
CA THR A 203 6.93 10.69 -1.62
C THR A 203 7.60 12.04 -1.39
N CYS A 204 7.32 12.72 -0.27
CA CYS A 204 7.96 14.00 0.04
C CYS A 204 9.44 13.82 0.37
N ALA A 205 9.80 12.83 1.20
CA ALA A 205 11.20 12.55 1.54
C ALA A 205 12.02 12.19 0.29
N ILE A 206 11.48 11.32 -0.57
CA ILE A 206 12.10 10.93 -1.84
C ILE A 206 12.30 12.16 -2.74
N PHE A 207 11.25 12.96 -2.92
CA PHE A 207 11.31 14.16 -3.77
C PHE A 207 12.31 15.19 -3.23
N TYR A 208 12.39 15.37 -1.91
CA TYR A 208 13.35 16.27 -1.29
C TYR A 208 14.81 15.84 -1.56
N ASN A 209 15.08 14.53 -1.52
CA ASN A 209 16.43 13.99 -1.66
C ASN A 209 16.96 14.00 -3.10
N TYR A 210 16.07 13.91 -4.10
CA TYR A 210 16.48 13.65 -5.49
C TYR A 210 15.96 14.67 -6.52
N HIS A 211 15.03 15.55 -6.15
CA HIS A 211 14.45 16.57 -7.04
C HIS A 211 14.64 18.00 -6.52
N ARG A 212 15.61 18.22 -5.63
CA ARG A 212 16.09 19.55 -5.23
C ARG A 212 17.33 19.95 -6.01
#